data_AF-A0A6V7KQL5-F1
#
_entry.id   AF-A0A6V7KQL5-F1
#
_cell.length_a   1.000
_cell.length_b   1.000
_cell.length_c   1.000
_cell.angle_alpha   90.00
_cell.angle_beta   90.00
_cell.angle_gamma   90.00
#
_symmetry.space_group_name_H-M   'P 1'
#
loop_
_entity.id
_entity.type
_entity.pdbx_description
1 polymer ?
#
loop_
_entity_poly.entity_id
_entity_poly.type
_entity_poly.pdbx_seq_one_letter_code
_entity_poly.pdbx_strand_id
1 'polypeptide(L)'
;TSGVTDHYAVDEEHALYTARKIIKNLNRQLPMDVKIDKTIENPLYNIDEIYGIVGDNLKKPYDVREVIARIVDGSCFHEFKEQYGDTLVTGFAKIHGYQVGIVANNGVLFSESALKGAHFIQLCAQRKVPLIFLQNIS
;
A
#
# COMPACT_ATOMS: atom_id res chain seq x y z
N THR A 1 30.96 -41.66 -1.72
CA THR A 1 30.43 -40.29 -1.52
C THR A 1 29.11 -40.40 -0.78
N SER A 2 28.89 -39.59 0.26
CA SER A 2 27.77 -39.77 1.22
C SER A 2 26.38 -39.37 0.72
N GLY A 3 26.28 -38.75 -0.47
CA GLY A 3 24.99 -38.34 -1.06
C GLY A 3 24.31 -37.15 -0.37
N VAL A 4 25.01 -36.45 0.52
CA VAL A 4 24.45 -35.32 1.30
C VAL A 4 24.42 -34.01 0.49
N THR A 5 25.14 -33.94 -0.64
CA THR A 5 25.31 -32.71 -1.43
C THR A 5 24.57 -32.83 -2.76
N ASP A 6 23.65 -31.89 -3.04
CA ASP A 6 22.87 -31.86 -4.27
C ASP A 6 23.62 -31.22 -5.45
N HIS A 7 24.46 -30.22 -5.16
CA HIS A 7 25.24 -29.50 -6.15
C HIS A 7 26.66 -29.26 -5.66
N TYR A 8 27.64 -29.50 -6.54
CA TYR A 8 29.05 -29.24 -6.28
C TYR A 8 29.48 -27.96 -7.01
N ALA A 9 29.98 -26.98 -6.28
CA ALA A 9 30.58 -25.77 -6.81
C ALA A 9 32.11 -25.85 -6.70
N VAL A 10 32.81 -25.26 -7.68
CA VAL A 10 34.29 -25.26 -7.75
C VAL A 10 34.91 -24.02 -7.10
N ASP A 11 34.14 -22.94 -6.95
CA ASP A 11 34.50 -21.72 -6.25
C ASP A 11 33.22 -21.00 -5.75
N GLU A 12 33.38 -19.89 -5.03
CA GLU A 12 32.27 -19.12 -4.47
C GLU A 12 31.39 -18.46 -5.55
N GLU A 13 31.99 -17.99 -6.65
CA GLU A 13 31.25 -17.34 -7.73
C GLU A 13 30.32 -18.34 -8.43
N HIS A 14 30.83 -19.56 -8.67
CA HIS A 14 30.06 -20.67 -9.19
C HIS A 14 28.99 -21.14 -8.19
N ALA A 15 29.26 -21.10 -6.88
CA ALA A 15 28.26 -21.39 -5.86
C ALA A 15 27.10 -20.39 -5.90
N LEU A 16 27.38 -19.09 -6.00
CA LEU A 16 26.37 -18.03 -6.14
C LEU A 16 25.57 -18.15 -7.44
N TYR A 17 26.24 -18.47 -8.55
CA TYR A 17 25.57 -18.74 -9.82
C TYR A 17 24.60 -19.93 -9.72
N THR A 18 25.05 -21.01 -9.09
CA THR A 18 24.25 -22.23 -8.88
C THR A 18 23.05 -21.94 -7.96
N ALA A 19 23.25 -21.19 -6.88
CA ALA A 19 22.16 -20.76 -6.00
C ALA A 19 21.09 -19.95 -6.75
N ARG A 20 21.49 -19.00 -7.61
CA ARG A 20 20.53 -18.23 -8.44
C ARG A 20 19.74 -19.14 -9.39
N LYS A 21 20.39 -20.14 -9.99
CA LYS A 21 19.71 -21.14 -10.83
C LYS A 21 18.69 -21.97 -10.04
N ILE A 22 19.04 -22.41 -8.84
CA ILE A 22 18.13 -23.16 -7.97
C ILE A 22 16.91 -22.31 -7.65
N ILE A 23 17.11 -21.06 -7.19
CA ILE A 23 16.00 -20.14 -6.87
C ILE A 23 15.12 -19.87 -8.09
N LYS A 24 15.69 -19.68 -9.28
CA LYS A 24 14.94 -19.45 -10.52
C LYS A 24 14.00 -20.61 -10.89
N ASN A 25 14.36 -21.84 -10.53
CA ASN A 25 13.57 -23.03 -10.83
C ASN A 25 12.63 -23.44 -9.70
N LEU A 26 12.56 -22.66 -8.60
CA LEU A 26 11.56 -22.90 -7.58
C LEU A 26 10.16 -22.72 -8.18
N ASN A 27 9.32 -23.74 -8.08
CA ASN A 27 7.88 -23.63 -8.36
C ASN A 27 7.17 -22.91 -7.20
N ARG A 28 7.71 -21.77 -6.77
CA ARG A 28 7.17 -20.95 -5.69
C ARG A 28 6.14 -20.00 -6.28
N GLN A 29 4.86 -20.31 -6.07
CA GLN A 29 3.82 -19.33 -6.24
C GLN A 29 3.77 -18.46 -4.99
N LEU A 30 3.95 -17.15 -5.16
CA LEU A 30 3.69 -16.20 -4.08
C LEU A 30 2.18 -16.19 -3.84
N PRO A 31 1.71 -16.44 -2.61
CA PRO A 31 0.29 -16.34 -2.29
C PRO A 31 -0.08 -14.87 -2.26
N MET A 32 -0.35 -14.29 -3.42
CA MET A 32 -0.91 -12.96 -3.51
C MET A 32 -2.39 -13.14 -3.85
N ASP A 33 -3.20 -13.23 -2.80
CA ASP A 33 -4.68 -13.29 -2.87
C ASP A 33 -5.30 -11.97 -3.37
N VAL A 34 -4.48 -11.04 -3.89
CA VAL A 34 -4.89 -9.70 -4.29
C VAL A 34 -5.11 -9.68 -5.80
N LYS A 35 -6.30 -9.23 -6.23
CA LYS A 35 -6.57 -8.96 -7.64
C LYS A 35 -5.72 -7.77 -8.08
N ILE A 36 -4.82 -8.00 -9.04
CA ILE A 36 -4.04 -6.96 -9.70
C ILE A 36 -4.75 -6.59 -10.99
N ASP A 37 -5.06 -5.30 -11.14
CA ASP A 37 -5.51 -4.77 -12.42
C ASP A 37 -4.36 -4.68 -13.41
N LYS A 38 -4.62 -4.98 -14.68
CA LYS A 38 -3.61 -4.89 -15.74
C LYS A 38 -3.44 -3.46 -16.25
N THR A 39 -4.45 -2.62 -16.10
CA THR A 39 -4.37 -1.21 -16.46
C THR A 39 -3.88 -0.40 -15.28
N ILE A 40 -2.60 -0.05 -15.30
CA ILE A 40 -1.97 0.84 -14.32
C ILE A 40 -1.88 2.22 -14.96
N GLU A 41 -2.56 3.19 -14.35
CA GLU A 41 -2.49 4.60 -14.72
C GLU A 41 -1.60 5.33 -13.73
N ASN A 42 -0.67 6.14 -14.23
CA ASN A 42 0.11 7.00 -13.34
C ASN A 42 -0.82 8.00 -12.62
N PRO A 43 -0.50 8.43 -11.39
CA PRO A 43 -1.18 9.54 -10.75
C PRO A 43 -1.22 10.77 -11.67
N LEU A 44 -2.32 11.53 -11.63
CA LEU A 44 -2.49 12.74 -12.46
C LEU A 44 -1.60 13.89 -12.00
N TYR A 45 -1.17 13.86 -10.73
CA TYR A 45 -0.38 14.91 -10.09
C TYR A 45 1.03 14.41 -9.80
N ASN A 46 2.02 15.31 -9.85
CA ASN A 46 3.41 14.94 -9.56
C ASN A 46 3.58 14.62 -8.06
N ILE A 47 4.30 13.54 -7.76
CA ILE A 47 4.63 13.12 -6.40
C ILE A 47 5.45 14.18 -5.66
N ASP A 48 6.29 14.95 -6.35
CA ASP A 48 7.12 16.00 -5.74
C ASP A 48 6.30 17.14 -5.12
N GLU A 49 5.05 17.30 -5.54
CA GLU A 49 4.16 18.33 -4.98
C GLU A 49 3.72 18.01 -3.55
N ILE A 50 3.88 16.76 -3.08
CA ILE A 50 3.59 16.37 -1.69
C ILE A 50 4.36 17.25 -0.70
N TYR A 51 5.60 17.61 -1.01
CA TYR A 51 6.41 18.47 -0.15
C TYR A 51 5.79 19.87 0.05
N GLY A 52 5.13 20.40 -0.98
CA GLY A 52 4.39 21.67 -0.90
C GLY A 52 3.08 21.57 -0.12
N ILE A 53 2.49 20.38 -0.04
CA ILE A 53 1.19 20.13 0.62
C ILE A 53 1.37 19.97 2.12
N VAL A 54 2.29 19.09 2.54
CA VAL A 54 2.58 18.87 3.97
C VAL A 54 3.28 20.08 4.56
N GLY A 55 4.13 20.72 3.75
CA GLY A 55 4.90 21.90 4.15
C GLY A 55 5.93 21.59 5.25
N ASP A 56 6.55 22.66 5.74
CA ASP A 56 7.52 22.66 6.83
C ASP A 56 6.84 22.85 8.21
N ASN A 57 5.67 23.47 8.23
CA ASN A 57 4.93 23.77 9.45
C ASN A 57 3.92 22.67 9.80
N LEU A 58 4.35 21.75 10.68
CA LEU A 58 3.54 20.64 11.20
C LEU A 58 2.22 21.05 11.90
N LYS A 59 2.06 22.33 12.28
CA LYS A 59 0.82 22.83 12.89
C LYS A 59 -0.23 23.25 11.86
N LYS A 60 0.15 23.39 10.59
CA LYS A 60 -0.78 23.80 9.54
C LYS A 60 -1.53 22.55 9.06
N PRO A 61 -2.88 22.52 9.17
CA PRO A 61 -3.63 21.43 8.60
C PRO A 61 -3.50 21.46 7.06
N TYR A 62 -3.44 20.28 6.47
CA TYR A 62 -3.52 20.06 5.03
C TYR A 62 -4.57 18.98 4.76
N ASP A 63 -5.13 18.97 3.56
CA ASP A 63 -6.08 17.91 3.17
C ASP A 63 -5.31 16.66 2.76
N VAL A 64 -5.51 15.56 3.49
CA VAL A 64 -4.87 14.28 3.18
C VAL A 64 -5.28 13.72 1.82
N ARG A 65 -6.40 14.17 1.25
CA ARG A 65 -6.83 13.81 -0.11
C ARG A 65 -5.83 14.24 -1.18
N GLU A 66 -5.16 15.37 -0.98
CA GLU A 66 -4.12 15.84 -1.91
C GLU A 66 -2.91 14.89 -1.93
N VAL A 67 -2.58 14.31 -0.77
CA VAL A 67 -1.54 13.29 -0.67
C VAL A 67 -1.99 12.00 -1.34
N ILE A 68 -3.23 11.56 -1.08
CA ILE A 68 -3.81 10.35 -1.70
C ILE A 68 -3.80 10.47 -3.23
N ALA A 69 -4.24 11.61 -3.78
CA ALA A 69 -4.31 11.84 -5.23
C ALA A 69 -2.96 11.68 -5.95
N ARG A 70 -1.84 11.87 -5.25
CA ARG A 70 -0.47 11.73 -5.79
C ARG A 70 0.12 10.33 -5.63
N ILE A 71 -0.53 9.48 -4.84
CA ILE A 71 -0.07 8.12 -4.54
C ILE A 71 -0.87 7.07 -5.35
N VAL A 72 -2.16 7.32 -5.57
CA VAL A 72 -3.07 6.33 -6.16
C VAL A 72 -3.11 6.42 -7.68
N ASP A 73 -3.31 5.28 -8.33
CA ASP A 73 -3.38 5.15 -9.78
C ASP A 73 -4.49 6.04 -10.36
N GLY A 74 -4.17 6.80 -11.40
CA GLY A 74 -5.09 7.74 -12.05
C GLY A 74 -5.70 8.79 -11.10
N SER A 75 -5.10 9.01 -9.92
CA SER A 75 -5.66 9.85 -8.85
C SER A 75 -7.10 9.48 -8.46
N CYS A 76 -7.50 8.23 -8.71
CA CYS A 76 -8.84 7.73 -8.48
C CYS A 76 -8.99 7.23 -7.05
N PHE A 77 -9.81 7.91 -6.26
CA PHE A 77 -10.12 7.54 -4.89
C PHE A 77 -11.64 7.49 -4.67
N HIS A 78 -12.12 6.34 -4.19
CA HIS A 78 -13.54 6.15 -3.89
C HIS A 78 -13.74 6.21 -2.37
N GLU A 79 -14.16 7.37 -1.89
CA GLU A 79 -14.38 7.61 -0.47
C GLU A 79 -15.53 6.78 0.09
N PHE A 80 -15.27 6.17 1.23
CA PHE A 80 -16.25 5.46 2.03
C PHE A 80 -16.80 6.40 3.08
N LYS A 81 -18.13 6.60 3.10
CA LYS A 81 -18.80 7.49 4.08
C LYS A 81 -18.15 8.88 4.16
N GLU A 82 -17.98 9.53 3.01
CA GLU A 82 -17.34 10.86 2.90
C GLU A 82 -17.95 11.90 3.86
N GLN A 83 -19.28 11.89 4.02
CA GLN A 83 -20.04 12.85 4.84
C GLN A 83 -20.23 12.44 6.31
N TYR A 84 -19.41 11.52 6.82
CA TYR A 84 -19.50 11.04 8.21
C TYR A 84 -18.09 10.87 8.78
N GLY A 85 -17.83 11.42 9.97
CA GLY A 85 -16.52 11.30 10.62
C GLY A 85 -15.41 11.92 9.77
N ASP A 86 -15.59 13.16 9.32
CA ASP A 86 -14.77 13.84 8.30
C ASP A 86 -13.30 14.06 8.72
N THR A 87 -12.98 13.88 10.00
CA THR A 87 -11.59 13.89 10.51
C THR A 87 -10.82 12.61 10.19
N LEU A 88 -11.50 11.57 9.70
CA LEU A 88 -10.89 10.36 9.17
C LEU A 88 -11.40 10.11 7.74
N VAL A 89 -10.49 10.21 6.79
CA VAL A 89 -10.73 9.87 5.38
C VAL A 89 -10.50 8.37 5.22
N THR A 90 -11.50 7.67 4.70
CA THR A 90 -11.38 6.24 4.37
C THR A 90 -11.90 6.01 2.97
N GLY A 91 -11.34 5.04 2.26
CA GLY A 91 -11.78 4.78 0.90
C GLY A 91 -10.95 3.73 0.18
N PHE A 92 -11.42 3.35 -0.99
CA PHE A 92 -10.78 2.37 -1.85
C PHE A 92 -10.02 3.07 -2.97
N ALA A 93 -8.84 2.55 -3.29
CA ALA A 93 -7.99 3.03 -4.38
C ALA A 93 -7.20 1.88 -5.00
N LYS A 94 -6.45 2.18 -6.06
CA LYS A 94 -5.46 1.27 -6.62
C LYS A 94 -4.07 1.90 -6.54
N ILE A 95 -3.06 1.09 -6.29
CA ILE A 95 -1.65 1.49 -6.37
C ILE A 95 -0.93 0.40 -7.16
N HIS A 96 -0.37 0.74 -8.31
CA HIS A 96 0.24 -0.21 -9.25
C HIS A 96 -0.66 -1.42 -9.56
N GLY A 97 -1.97 -1.16 -9.72
CA GLY A 97 -2.99 -2.17 -10.01
C GLY A 97 -3.47 -2.94 -8.77
N TYR A 98 -2.85 -2.79 -7.60
CA TYR A 98 -3.27 -3.44 -6.37
C TYR A 98 -4.44 -2.69 -5.74
N GLN A 99 -5.57 -3.37 -5.56
CA GLN A 99 -6.68 -2.83 -4.77
C GLN A 99 -6.24 -2.63 -3.33
N VAL A 100 -6.34 -1.41 -2.82
CA VAL A 100 -6.01 -1.04 -1.44
C VAL A 100 -7.19 -0.35 -0.77
N GLY A 101 -7.28 -0.47 0.55
CA GLY A 101 -8.10 0.36 1.41
C GLY A 101 -7.20 1.37 2.11
N ILE A 102 -7.53 2.65 2.03
CA ILE A 102 -6.76 3.72 2.66
C ILE A 102 -7.54 4.21 3.88
N VAL A 103 -6.82 4.38 5.00
CA VAL A 103 -7.31 5.01 6.23
C VAL A 103 -6.36 6.16 6.55
N ALA A 104 -6.87 7.37 6.52
CA ALA A 104 -6.06 8.58 6.54
C ALA A 104 -6.60 9.60 7.54
N ASN A 105 -5.73 10.10 8.40
CA ASN A 105 -6.08 11.08 9.41
C ASN A 105 -6.04 12.48 8.81
N ASN A 106 -7.15 13.20 8.92
CA ASN A 106 -7.27 14.60 8.49
C ASN A 106 -7.44 15.55 9.70
N GLY A 107 -7.21 15.05 10.91
CA GLY A 107 -7.36 15.77 12.17
C GLY A 107 -7.53 14.84 13.37
N VAL A 108 -8.09 15.39 14.45
CA VAL A 108 -8.35 14.66 15.71
C VAL A 108 -9.38 13.55 15.50
N LEU A 109 -9.15 12.39 16.12
CA LEU A 109 -10.07 11.27 16.07
C LEU A 109 -11.23 11.46 17.06
N PHE A 110 -12.43 11.64 16.52
CA PHE A 110 -13.68 11.63 17.29
C PHE A 110 -14.30 10.22 17.27
N SER A 111 -15.29 9.99 18.13
CA SER A 111 -15.98 8.70 18.27
C SER A 111 -16.61 8.23 16.95
N GLU A 112 -17.21 9.14 16.19
CA GLU A 112 -17.83 8.89 14.89
C GLU A 112 -16.79 8.44 13.87
N SER A 113 -15.64 9.14 13.81
CA SER A 113 -14.51 8.81 12.94
C SER A 113 -13.91 7.44 13.30
N ALA A 114 -13.81 7.12 14.59
CA ALA A 114 -13.35 5.80 15.05
C ALA A 114 -14.30 4.68 14.62
N LEU A 115 -15.62 4.87 14.75
CA LEU A 115 -16.62 3.89 14.32
C LEU A 115 -16.58 3.67 12.79
N LYS A 116 -16.43 4.76 12.02
CA LYS A 116 -16.21 4.70 10.57
C LYS A 116 -14.98 3.88 10.22
N GLY A 117 -13.84 4.19 10.85
CA GLY A 117 -12.58 3.50 10.64
C GLY A 117 -12.67 2.01 10.96
N ALA A 118 -13.24 1.66 12.11
CA ALA A 118 -13.43 0.26 12.52
C ALA A 118 -14.27 -0.53 11.52
N HIS A 119 -15.41 0.04 11.08
CA HIS A 119 -16.26 -0.61 10.07
C HIS A 119 -15.54 -0.77 8.74
N PHE A 120 -14.80 0.24 8.29
CA PHE A 120 -14.05 0.16 7.03
C PHE A 120 -12.93 -0.90 7.08
N ILE A 121 -12.21 -1.00 8.20
CA ILE A 121 -11.16 -2.01 8.42
C ILE A 121 -11.78 -3.42 8.39
N GLN A 122 -12.91 -3.62 9.05
CA GLN A 122 -13.64 -4.90 9.02
C GLN A 122 -14.04 -5.29 7.59
N LEU A 123 -14.54 -4.33 6.80
CA LEU A 123 -14.89 -4.55 5.41
C LEU A 123 -13.68 -4.95 4.56
N CYS A 124 -12.54 -4.29 4.75
CA CYS A 124 -11.29 -4.62 4.04
C CYS A 124 -10.78 -6.01 4.43
N ALA A 125 -10.80 -6.35 5.73
CA ALA A 125 -10.39 -7.66 6.22
C ALA A 125 -11.23 -8.80 5.63
N GLN A 126 -12.56 -8.64 5.60
CA GLN A 126 -13.46 -9.63 4.98
C GLN A 126 -13.18 -9.83 3.49
N ARG A 127 -12.79 -8.77 2.79
CA ARG A 127 -12.50 -8.78 1.35
C ARG A 127 -11.04 -9.12 1.02
N LYS A 128 -10.20 -9.38 2.02
CA LYS A 128 -8.74 -9.55 1.87
C LYS A 128 -8.07 -8.38 1.12
N VAL A 129 -8.56 -7.17 1.36
CA VAL A 129 -7.99 -5.94 0.79
C VAL A 129 -6.90 -5.42 1.72
N PRO A 130 -5.66 -5.22 1.24
CA PRO A 130 -4.58 -4.62 2.03
C PRO A 130 -4.92 -3.19 2.47
N LEU A 131 -4.48 -2.84 3.67
CA LEU A 131 -4.74 -1.54 4.27
C LEU A 131 -3.48 -0.67 4.27
N ILE A 132 -3.64 0.61 3.93
CA ILE A 132 -2.63 1.64 4.02
C ILE A 132 -3.11 2.68 5.03
N PHE A 133 -2.28 2.94 6.04
CA PHE A 133 -2.55 3.96 7.06
C PHE A 133 -1.71 5.20 6.80
N LEU A 134 -2.36 6.32 6.50
CA LEU A 134 -1.70 7.64 6.39
C LEU A 134 -1.92 8.39 7.71
N GLN A 135 -0.93 8.31 8.59
CA GLN A 135 -1.02 8.88 9.92
C GLN A 135 -0.45 10.29 9.95
N ASN A 136 -1.30 11.23 10.35
CA ASN A 136 -0.94 12.61 10.67
C ASN A 136 -1.50 12.94 12.05
N ILE A 137 -0.92 12.32 13.09
CA ILE A 137 -1.33 12.48 14.48
C ILE A 137 -0.15 13.11 15.23
N SER A 138 -0.39 14.21 15.94
CA SER A 138 0.53 14.73 16.97
C SER A 138 0.06 14.31 18.36
#